data_AF-A0A924TT77-F1
#
_entry.id   AF-A0A924TT77-F1
#
_cell.length_a   1.000
_cell.length_b   1.000
_cell.length_c   1.000
_cell.angle_alpha   90.00
_cell.angle_beta   90.00
_cell.angle_gamma   90.00
#
_symmetry.space_group_name_H-M   'P 1'
#
loop_
_entity.id
_entity.type
_entity.pdbx_description
1 polymer ?
#
loop_
_entity_poly.entity_id
_entity_poly.type
_entity_poly.pdbx_seq_one_letter_code
_entity_poly.pdbx_strand_id
1 'polypeptide(L)' 'MQTALAPEFQGTPDGVAAEAILRKCVHCGFCTATCPTYLLLGDELDGPRGRIYLMKPVLEGATPTRASQLHLDR' A
#
# COMPACT_ATOMS: atom_id res chain seq x y z
N MET A 1 -4.41 8.81 -4.71
CA MET A 1 -3.67 9.46 -3.60
C MET A 1 -2.48 10.25 -4.13
N GLN A 2 -1.96 11.27 -3.43
CA GLN A 2 -0.70 11.93 -3.78
C GLN A 2 0.48 11.04 -3.37
N THR A 3 1.50 10.92 -4.23
CA THR A 3 2.71 10.12 -3.99
C THR A 3 3.95 10.98 -4.18
N ALA A 4 4.96 10.80 -3.33
CA ALA A 4 6.26 11.48 -3.41
C ALA A 4 7.39 10.46 -3.23
N LEU A 5 7.75 9.76 -4.31
CA LEU A 5 8.73 8.66 -4.27
C LEU A 5 10.10 9.13 -3.77
N ALA A 6 10.77 8.26 -3.02
CA ALA A 6 12.14 8.47 -2.59
C ALA A 6 13.10 8.61 -3.79
N PRO A 7 14.21 9.37 -3.67
CA PRO A 7 15.12 9.67 -4.77
C PRO A 7 15.61 8.43 -5.54
N GLU A 8 15.83 7.32 -4.85
CA GLU A 8 16.27 6.04 -5.43
C GLU A 8 15.26 5.42 -6.42
N PHE A 9 13.98 5.75 -6.32
CA PHE A 9 12.93 5.23 -7.21
C PHE A 9 12.55 6.21 -8.32
N GLN A 10 12.92 7.49 -8.21
CA GLN A 10 12.51 8.51 -9.18
C GLN A 10 13.07 8.24 -10.58
N GLY A 11 12.19 8.18 -11.57
CA GLY A 11 12.57 7.95 -12.98
C GLY A 11 12.98 6.51 -13.31
N THR A 12 12.94 5.59 -12.35
CA THR A 12 13.18 4.16 -12.58
C THR A 12 11.92 3.48 -13.14
N PRO A 13 12.03 2.40 -13.93
CA PRO A 13 10.87 1.64 -14.40
C PRO A 13 9.97 1.15 -13.24
N ASP A 14 10.58 0.69 -12.16
CA ASP A 14 9.87 0.20 -10.98
C ASP A 14 9.17 1.33 -10.24
N GLY A 15 9.80 2.50 -10.10
CA GLY A 15 9.17 3.68 -9.50
C GLY A 15 7.97 4.18 -10.30
N VAL A 16 8.07 4.22 -11.63
CA VAL A 16 6.95 4.59 -12.51
C VAL A 16 5.78 3.60 -12.36
N ALA A 17 6.07 2.29 -12.31
CA ALA A 17 5.05 1.27 -12.09
C ALA A 17 4.41 1.40 -10.69
N ALA A 18 5.22 1.59 -9.65
CA ALA A 18 4.76 1.76 -8.29
C ALA A 18 3.86 2.98 -8.15
N GLU A 19 4.26 4.14 -8.68
CA GLU A 19 3.42 5.35 -8.67
C GLU A 19 2.08 5.13 -9.37
N ALA A 20 2.10 4.50 -10.55
CA ALA A 20 0.87 4.18 -11.28
C ALA A 20 -0.06 3.26 -10.47
N ILE A 21 0.48 2.26 -9.78
CA ILE A 21 -0.30 1.32 -8.95
C ILE A 21 -0.85 2.02 -7.69
N LEU A 22 -0.01 2.74 -6.94
CA LEU A 22 -0.43 3.47 -5.73
C LEU A 22 -1.55 4.47 -6.02
N ARG A 23 -1.46 5.17 -7.15
CA ARG A 23 -2.46 6.18 -7.55
C ARG A 23 -3.81 5.59 -7.97
N LYS A 24 -3.92 4.28 -8.27
CA LYS A 24 -5.20 3.61 -8.59
C LYS A 24 -6.16 3.58 -7.41
N CYS A 25 -5.65 3.63 -6.17
CA CYS A 25 -6.53 3.69 -5.00
C CYS A 25 -7.20 5.06 -4.90
N VAL A 26 -8.52 5.06 -5.09
CA VAL A 26 -9.41 6.24 -4.96
C VAL A 26 -10.25 6.21 -3.68
N HIS A 27 -9.92 5.33 -2.73
CA HIS A 27 -10.63 5.18 -1.45
C HIS A 27 -12.14 4.87 -1.57
N CYS A 28 -12.55 4.13 -2.61
CA CYS A 28 -13.96 3.79 -2.86
C CYS A 28 -14.53 2.67 -1.96
N GLY A 29 -13.71 1.96 -1.19
CA GLY A 29 -14.19 0.86 -0.33
C GLY A 29 -14.38 -0.50 -1.01
N PHE A 30 -14.36 -0.58 -2.34
CA PHE A 30 -14.73 -1.82 -3.06
C PHE A 30 -13.86 -3.03 -2.69
N CYS A 31 -12.55 -2.84 -2.56
CA CYS A 31 -11.63 -3.90 -2.16
C CYS A 31 -11.90 -4.42 -0.75
N THR A 32 -12.43 -3.60 0.16
CA THR A 32 -12.78 -4.01 1.53
C THR A 32 -14.00 -4.90 1.52
N ALA A 33 -15.02 -4.55 0.74
CA ALA A 33 -16.26 -5.33 0.62
C ALA A 33 -16.02 -6.74 0.04
N THR A 34 -14.99 -6.91 -0.78
CA THR A 34 -14.70 -8.20 -1.44
C THR A 34 -13.52 -8.95 -0.82
N CYS A 35 -12.80 -8.39 0.15
CA CYS A 35 -11.59 -9.01 0.71
C CYS A 35 -11.98 -10.07 1.76
N PRO A 36 -11.70 -11.36 1.55
CA PRO A 36 -12.07 -12.41 2.51
C PRO A 36 -11.38 -12.23 3.87
N THR A 37 -10.10 -11.83 3.87
CA THR A 37 -9.34 -11.61 5.11
C THR A 37 -9.94 -10.49 5.95
N TYR A 38 -10.34 -9.37 5.32
CA TYR A 38 -11.03 -8.30 6.02
C TYR A 38 -12.38 -8.76 6.57
N LEU A 39 -13.16 -9.52 5.79
CA LEU A 39 -14.46 -10.03 6.25
C LEU A 39 -14.33 -11.00 7.43
N LEU A 40 -13.21 -11.70 7.55
CA LEU A 40 -12.94 -12.63 8.66
C LEU A 40 -12.35 -11.93 9.89
N LEU A 41 -11.38 -11.04 9.71
CA LEU A 41 -10.58 -10.45 10.79
C LEU A 41 -11.04 -9.05 11.20
N GLY A 42 -11.74 -8.34 10.33
CA GLY A 42 -12.14 -6.94 10.52
C GLY A 42 -10.99 -5.93 10.42
N ASP A 43 -9.76 -6.38 10.13
CA ASP A 43 -8.58 -5.54 10.04
C ASP A 43 -8.33 -5.08 8.60
N GLU A 44 -8.47 -3.79 8.35
CA GLU A 44 -8.27 -3.19 7.03
C GLU A 44 -6.81 -3.26 6.56
N LEU A 45 -5.85 -3.24 7.49
CA LEU A 45 -4.42 -3.28 7.16
C LEU A 45 -4.02 -4.58 6.47
N ASP A 46 -4.75 -5.67 6.73
CA ASP A 46 -4.58 -6.95 6.05
C ASP A 46 -5.21 -6.98 4.66
N GLY A 47 -6.13 -6.05 4.37
CA GLY A 47 -6.79 -5.93 3.07
C GLY A 47 -5.95 -5.21 2.00
N PRO A 48 -6.35 -5.29 0.72
CA PRO A 48 -5.56 -4.71 -0.38
C PRO A 48 -5.29 -3.21 -0.24
N ARG A 49 -6.28 -2.43 0.20
CA ARG A 49 -6.11 -0.98 0.44
C ARG A 49 -5.18 -0.69 1.60
N GLY A 50 -5.32 -1.42 2.72
CA GLY A 50 -4.46 -1.27 3.88
C GLY A 50 -2.99 -1.57 3.54
N ARG A 51 -2.73 -2.63 2.78
CA ARG A 51 -1.38 -2.95 2.30
C ARG A 51 -0.80 -1.86 1.39
N ILE A 52 -1.59 -1.30 0.47
CA ILE A 52 -1.17 -0.14 -0.34
C ILE A 52 -0.80 1.05 0.57
N TYR A 53 -1.60 1.31 1.60
CA TYR A 53 -1.35 2.37 2.56
C TYR A 53 -0.05 2.16 3.36
N LEU A 54 0.28 0.92 3.72
CA LEU A 54 1.53 0.56 4.39
C LEU A 54 2.76 0.64 3.47
N MET A 55 2.62 0.27 2.19
CA MET A 55 3.70 0.30 1.21
C MET A 55 4.08 1.72 0.77
N LYS A 56 3.09 2.62 0.65
CA LYS A 56 3.32 4.01 0.22
C LYS A 56 4.46 4.70 0.99
N PRO A 57 4.41 4.86 2.34
CA PRO A 57 5.45 5.59 3.04
C PRO A 57 6.83 4.94 2.88
N VAL A 58 6.90 3.60 2.75
CA VAL A 58 8.16 2.90 2.49
C VAL A 58 8.75 3.30 1.13
N LEU A 59 7.92 3.37 0.09
CA LEU A 59 8.32 3.85 -1.24
C LEU A 59 8.63 5.36 -1.28
N GLU A 60 8.15 6.12 -0.30
CA GLU A 60 8.47 7.53 -0.09
C GLU A 60 9.68 7.75 0.83
N GLY A 61 10.35 6.66 1.25
CA GLY A 61 11.61 6.70 1.99
C GLY A 61 11.49 6.51 3.51
N ALA A 62 10.30 6.16 4.02
CA ALA A 62 10.12 5.85 5.43
C ALA A 62 10.61 4.44 5.76
N THR A 63 11.25 4.29 6.93
CA THR A 63 11.65 2.98 7.43
C THR A 63 10.42 2.11 7.74
N PRO A 64 10.35 0.86 7.24
CA PRO A 64 9.27 -0.06 7.58
C PRO A 64 9.16 -0.28 9.09
N THR A 65 7.93 -0.32 9.59
CA THR A 65 7.66 -0.58 11.01
C THR A 65 7.33 -2.04 11.25
N ARG A 66 7.27 -2.46 12.53
CA ARG A 66 6.77 -3.79 12.88
C ARG A 66 5.34 -4.04 12.42
N ALA A 67 4.49 -3.01 12.41
CA ALA A 67 3.14 -3.11 11.86
C ALA A 67 3.17 -3.32 10.34
N SER A 68 4.00 -2.56 9.61
CA SER A 68 4.22 -2.77 8.18
C SER A 68 4.64 -4.22 7.90
N GLN A 69 5.63 -4.74 8.63
CA GLN A 69 6.08 -6.12 8.48
C GLN A 69 4.96 -7.13 8.76
N LEU A 70 4.25 -6.98 9.88
CA LEU A 70 3.19 -7.91 10.29
C LEU A 70 2.11 -8.11 9.22
N HIS A 71 1.63 -7.02 8.63
CA HIS A 71 0.51 -7.06 7.68
C HIS A 71 0.95 -7.36 6.25
N LEU A 72 2.20 -7.04 5.88
CA LEU A 72 2.71 -7.32 4.53
C LEU A 72 3.18 -8.76 4.37
N ASP A 73 3.73 -9.38 5.42
CA ASP A 73 4.25 -10.75 5.40
C ASP A 73 3.19 -11.82 5.70
N ARG A 74 1.95 -11.42 6.03
CA ARG A 74 0.82 -12.31 6.31
C ARG A 74 0.17 -12.85 5.05
#